data_AF-A0A6J4UUS6-F1
#
_entry.id   AF-A0A6J4UUS6-F1
#
_cell.length_a   1.000
_cell.length_b   1.000
_cell.length_c   1.000
_cell.angle_alpha   90.00
_cell.angle_beta   90.00
_cell.angle_gamma   90.00
#
_symmetry.space_group_name_H-M   'P 1'
#
loop_
_entity.id
_entity.type
_entity.pdbx_description
1 polymer ?
#
loop_
_entity_poly.entity_id
_entity_poly.type
_entity_poly.pdbx_seq_one_letter_code
_entity_poly.pdbx_strand_id
1 'polypeptide(L)'
;MDTLILIHDRLSNAVIFFMLVVGAWGFVSYLRGEELAGSLGGSFVIGQGLLMVQAALGVVLLVQGGRALESLHYVYGTVMILLLPFAYTFVRDRYPRPGLLLCSTAALFIGALAFRAIVTGG
;
A
#
# COMPACT_ATOMS: atom_id res chain seq x y z
N MET A 1 -20.23 -15.23 1.22
CA MET A 1 -19.60 -14.23 0.33
C MET A 1 -19.61 -12.85 1.00
N ASP A 2 -20.75 -12.43 1.55
CA ASP A 2 -20.95 -11.08 2.13
C ASP A 2 -19.93 -10.71 3.22
N THR A 3 -19.59 -11.63 4.12
CA THR A 3 -18.56 -11.40 5.13
C THR A 3 -17.18 -11.16 4.52
N LEU A 4 -16.83 -11.87 3.45
CA LEU A 4 -15.53 -11.73 2.79
C LEU A 4 -15.44 -10.39 2.05
N ILE A 5 -16.51 -9.99 1.38
CA ILE A 5 -16.66 -8.67 0.75
C ILE A 5 -16.50 -7.58 1.83
N LEU A 6 -17.26 -7.69 2.93
CA LEU A 6 -17.17 -6.73 4.03
C LEU A 6 -15.74 -6.60 4.57
N ILE A 7 -15.04 -7.72 4.80
CA ILE A 7 -13.66 -7.68 5.30
C ILE A 7 -12.72 -7.05 4.26
N HIS A 8 -12.85 -7.41 2.98
CA HIS A 8 -12.06 -6.84 1.89
C HIS A 8 -12.25 -5.32 1.78
N ASP A 9 -13.47 -4.82 1.97
CA ASP A 9 -13.76 -3.38 1.90
C ASP A 9 -13.24 -2.62 3.11
N ARG A 10 -13.40 -3.18 4.31
CA ARG A 10 -12.90 -2.55 5.55
C ARG A 10 -11.38 -2.54 5.59
N LEU A 11 -10.74 -3.61 5.12
CA LEU A 11 -9.29 -3.65 5.00
C LEU A 11 -8.77 -2.68 3.95
N SER A 12 -9.46 -2.49 2.82
CA SER A 12 -9.09 -1.48 1.82
C SER A 12 -9.07 -0.06 2.42
N ASN A 13 -10.07 0.30 3.22
CA ASN A 13 -10.08 1.57 3.95
C ASN A 13 -8.91 1.68 4.94
N ALA A 14 -8.62 0.60 5.69
CA ALA A 14 -7.48 0.57 6.59
C ALA A 14 -6.15 0.76 5.85
N VAL A 15 -5.98 0.14 4.68
CA VAL A 15 -4.80 0.32 3.80
C VAL A 15 -4.66 1.79 3.40
N ILE A 16 -5.74 2.45 2.96
CA ILE A 16 -5.70 3.88 2.58
C ILE A 16 -5.19 4.72 3.75
N PHE A 17 -5.87 4.64 4.91
CA PHE A 17 -5.51 5.47 6.05
C PHE A 17 -4.11 5.18 6.56
N PHE A 18 -3.74 3.90 6.66
CA PHE A 18 -2.43 3.49 7.12
C PHE A 18 -1.32 4.02 6.19
N MET A 19 -1.46 3.82 4.88
CA MET A 19 -0.46 4.25 3.90
C MET A 19 -0.34 5.78 3.81
N LEU A 20 -1.46 6.49 3.89
CA LEU A 20 -1.45 7.96 3.91
C LEU A 20 -0.79 8.50 5.18
N VAL A 21 -1.12 7.95 6.36
CA VAL A 21 -0.54 8.39 7.63
C VAL A 21 0.96 8.08 7.70
N VAL A 22 1.36 6.86 7.36
CA VAL A 22 2.78 6.46 7.38
C VAL A 22 3.57 7.20 6.31
N GLY A 23 3.02 7.37 5.11
CA GLY A 23 3.64 8.15 4.04
C GLY A 23 3.80 9.63 4.42
N ALA A 24 2.79 10.23 5.04
CA ALA A 24 2.87 11.61 5.52
C ALA A 24 3.88 11.76 6.67
N TRP A 25 3.89 10.83 7.63
CA TRP A 25 4.88 10.82 8.71
C TRP A 25 6.30 10.73 8.14
N GLY A 26 6.56 9.78 7.24
CA GLY A 26 7.87 9.63 6.62
C GLY A 26 8.29 10.83 5.79
N PHE A 27 7.36 11.45 5.07
CA PHE A 27 7.62 12.68 4.31
C PHE A 27 7.96 13.86 5.23
N VAL A 28 7.22 14.04 6.33
CA VAL A 28 7.52 15.07 7.34
C VAL A 28 8.87 14.81 8.02
N SER A 29 9.18 13.56 8.36
CA SER A 29 10.49 13.16 8.88
C SER A 29 11.63 13.52 7.91
N TYR A 30 11.44 13.27 6.61
CA TYR A 30 12.41 13.68 5.59
C TYR A 30 12.63 15.20 5.55
N LEU A 31 11.54 15.99 5.64
CA LEU A 31 11.62 17.46 5.69
C LEU A 31 12.34 17.96 6.94
N ARG A 32 12.23 17.25 8.06
CA ARG A 32 12.99 17.52 9.31
C ARG A 32 14.45 17.10 9.23
N GLY A 33 14.84 16.43 8.15
CA GLY A 33 16.18 15.95 7.92
C GLY A 33 16.54 14.66 8.62
N GLU A 34 15.53 13.91 9.04
CA GLU A 34 15.68 12.56 9.59
C GLU A 34 16.04 11.56 8.48
N GLU A 35 16.44 10.37 8.90
CA GLU A 35 16.75 9.24 8.03
C GLU A 35 15.80 8.08 8.32
N LEU A 36 15.79 7.06 7.46
CA LEU A 36 14.94 5.89 7.64
C LEU A 36 15.32 5.12 8.93
N ALA A 37 14.55 5.36 9.99
CA ALA A 37 14.70 4.69 11.28
C ALA A 37 13.88 3.38 11.34
N GLY A 38 14.21 2.51 12.31
CA GLY A 38 13.58 1.20 12.46
C GLY A 38 12.06 1.23 12.68
N SER A 39 11.53 2.23 13.39
CA SER A 39 10.07 2.37 13.63
C SER A 39 9.30 2.70 12.34
N LEU A 40 9.82 3.61 11.54
CA LEU A 40 9.20 4.00 10.27
C LEU A 40 9.41 2.91 9.20
N GLY A 41 10.60 2.31 9.15
CA GLY A 41 10.88 1.14 8.31
C GLY A 41 9.94 -0.03 8.61
N GLY A 42 9.72 -0.34 9.89
CA GLY A 42 8.75 -1.34 10.34
C GLY A 42 7.32 -1.00 9.91
N SER A 43 6.94 0.27 9.96
CA SER A 43 5.62 0.73 9.50
C SER A 43 5.41 0.47 8.00
N PHE A 44 6.41 0.70 7.16
CA PHE A 44 6.34 0.34 5.73
C PHE A 44 6.18 -1.17 5.52
N VAL A 45 6.90 -2.00 6.28
CA VAL A 45 6.76 -3.47 6.23
C VAL A 45 5.34 -3.91 6.62
N ILE A 46 4.77 -3.33 7.68
CA ILE A 46 3.39 -3.59 8.08
C ILE A 46 2.42 -3.20 6.96
N GLY A 47 2.62 -2.02 6.35
CA GLY A 47 1.82 -1.58 5.21
C GLY A 47 1.87 -2.57 4.04
N GLN A 48 3.07 -3.06 3.70
CA GLN A 48 3.22 -4.10 2.67
C GLN A 48 2.48 -5.38 3.06
N GLY A 49 2.54 -5.79 4.33
CA GLY A 49 1.77 -6.93 4.84
C GLY A 49 0.26 -6.75 4.64
N LEU A 50 -0.28 -5.57 4.95
CA LEU A 50 -1.70 -5.27 4.73
C LEU A 50 -2.08 -5.37 3.25
N LEU A 51 -1.23 -4.88 2.34
CA LEU A 51 -1.44 -5.03 0.89
C LEU A 51 -1.47 -6.50 0.45
N MET A 52 -0.56 -7.33 0.99
CA MET A 52 -0.52 -8.76 0.68
C MET A 52 -1.78 -9.47 1.17
N VAL A 53 -2.28 -9.13 2.37
CA VAL A 53 -3.54 -9.67 2.88
C VAL A 53 -4.72 -9.21 2.01
N GLN A 54 -4.77 -7.92 1.64
CA GLN A 54 -5.81 -7.39 0.75
C GLN A 54 -5.83 -8.13 -0.59
N ALA A 55 -4.65 -8.34 -1.19
CA ALA A 55 -4.51 -9.07 -2.45
C ALA A 55 -4.98 -10.52 -2.32
N ALA A 56 -4.62 -11.20 -1.23
CA ALA A 56 -5.06 -12.57 -0.97
C ALA A 56 -6.60 -12.65 -0.87
N LEU A 57 -7.23 -11.73 -0.15
CA LEU A 57 -8.70 -11.65 -0.07
C LEU A 57 -9.32 -11.41 -1.45
N GLY A 58 -8.75 -10.52 -2.26
CA GLY A 58 -9.19 -10.25 -3.64
C GLY A 58 -9.08 -11.49 -4.54
N VAL A 59 -8.00 -12.27 -4.41
CA VAL A 59 -7.83 -13.55 -5.12
C VAL A 59 -8.88 -14.57 -4.67
N VAL A 60 -9.15 -14.69 -3.37
CA VAL A 60 -10.21 -15.59 -2.87
C VAL A 60 -11.57 -15.18 -3.44
N LEU A 61 -11.90 -13.89 -3.45
CA LEU A 61 -13.14 -13.39 -4.07
C LEU A 61 -13.21 -13.75 -5.55
N LEU A 62 -12.11 -13.56 -6.30
CA LEU A 62 -12.02 -13.88 -7.72
C LEU A 62 -12.26 -15.36 -8.00
N VAL A 63 -11.64 -16.25 -7.21
CA VAL A 63 -11.82 -17.71 -7.32
C VAL A 63 -13.24 -18.14 -6.98
N GLN A 64 -13.91 -17.45 -6.04
CA GLN A 64 -15.30 -17.72 -5.69
C GLN A 64 -16.32 -17.05 -6.64
N GLY A 65 -15.86 -16.43 -7.74
CA GLY A 65 -16.71 -15.85 -8.77
C GLY A 65 -16.99 -14.35 -8.62
N GLY A 66 -16.47 -13.69 -7.60
CA GLY A 66 -16.49 -12.23 -7.46
C GLY A 66 -15.71 -11.57 -8.60
N ARG A 67 -16.20 -10.43 -9.08
CA ARG A 67 -15.57 -9.67 -10.17
C ARG A 67 -15.64 -8.19 -9.86
N ALA A 68 -14.53 -7.50 -10.08
CA ALA A 68 -14.51 -6.04 -10.08
C ALA A 68 -15.33 -5.47 -11.25
N LEU A 69 -15.89 -4.27 -11.05
CA LEU A 69 -16.62 -3.53 -12.09
C LEU A 69 -15.75 -3.22 -13.32
N GLU A 70 -14.50 -2.82 -13.08
CA GLU A 70 -13.55 -2.47 -14.13
C GLU A 70 -12.26 -3.29 -14.01
N SER A 71 -11.67 -3.66 -15.16
CA SER A 71 -10.39 -4.38 -15.18
C SER A 71 -9.23 -3.58 -14.57
N LEU A 72 -9.36 -2.25 -14.49
CA LEU A 72 -8.39 -1.36 -13.84
C LEU A 72 -8.19 -1.66 -12.36
N HIS A 73 -9.19 -2.24 -11.67
CA HIS A 73 -9.06 -2.66 -10.27
C HIS A 73 -7.85 -3.58 -10.06
N TYR A 74 -7.70 -4.59 -10.94
CA TYR A 74 -6.60 -5.56 -10.84
C TYR A 74 -5.25 -4.93 -11.16
N VAL A 75 -5.21 -3.96 -12.07
CA VAL A 75 -3.99 -3.21 -12.42
C VAL A 75 -3.54 -2.38 -11.21
N TYR A 76 -4.44 -1.61 -10.60
CA TYR A 76 -4.10 -0.82 -9.41
C TYR A 76 -3.66 -1.71 -8.24
N GLY A 77 -4.38 -2.80 -7.97
CA GLY A 77 -4.00 -3.75 -6.92
C GLY A 77 -2.60 -4.35 -7.15
N THR A 78 -2.30 -4.75 -8.38
CA THR A 78 -0.98 -5.30 -8.73
C THR A 78 0.14 -4.27 -8.57
N VAL A 79 -0.07 -3.05 -9.07
CA VAL A 79 0.91 -1.96 -8.97
C VAL A 79 1.20 -1.62 -7.50
N MET A 80 0.17 -1.54 -6.66
CA MET A 80 0.32 -1.24 -5.23
C MET A 80 1.23 -2.24 -4.50
N ILE A 81 1.08 -3.54 -4.77
CA ILE A 81 1.89 -4.59 -4.15
C ILE A 81 3.37 -4.46 -4.53
N LEU A 82 3.66 -4.00 -5.75
CA LEU A 82 5.02 -3.93 -6.28
C LEU A 82 5.76 -2.63 -5.91
N LEU A 83 5.04 -1.54 -5.67
CA LEU A 83 5.63 -0.22 -5.47
C LEU A 83 6.59 -0.13 -4.28
N LEU A 84 6.19 -0.62 -3.11
CA LEU A 84 7.01 -0.50 -1.90
C LEU A 84 8.24 -1.42 -1.92
N PRO A 85 8.13 -2.71 -2.33
CA PRO A 85 9.30 -3.57 -2.52
C PRO A 85 10.26 -3.00 -3.57
N PHE A 86 9.73 -2.50 -4.69
CA PHE A 86 10.51 -1.85 -5.73
C PHE A 86 11.24 -0.63 -5.18
N ALA A 87 10.55 0.29 -4.50
CA ALA A 87 11.15 1.44 -3.84
C ALA A 87 12.30 1.03 -2.90
N TYR A 88 12.10 -0.03 -2.10
CA TYR A 88 13.10 -0.52 -1.17
C TYR A 88 14.38 -1.05 -1.86
N THR A 89 14.28 -1.60 -3.08
CA THR A 89 15.46 -2.08 -3.82
C THR A 89 16.47 -0.98 -4.16
N PHE A 90 16.02 0.27 -4.38
CA PHE A 90 16.90 1.41 -4.67
C PHE A 90 17.61 1.95 -3.43
N VAL A 91 17.19 1.52 -2.24
CA VAL A 91 17.56 2.13 -0.97
C VAL A 91 18.46 1.23 -0.14
N ARG A 92 18.32 -0.10 -0.32
CA ARG A 92 18.83 -1.15 0.57
C ARG A 92 20.30 -1.01 0.97
N ASP A 93 21.16 -0.41 0.14
CA ASP A 93 22.60 -0.49 0.35
C ASP A 93 23.35 0.84 0.55
N ARG A 94 22.81 2.05 0.27
CA ARG A 94 23.68 3.26 0.28
C ARG A 94 23.08 4.62 0.72
N TYR A 95 21.76 4.77 0.90
CA TYR A 95 21.18 6.11 1.10
C TYR A 95 19.93 6.12 2.00
N PRO A 96 20.08 6.17 3.35
CA PRO A 96 18.94 6.04 4.27
C PRO A 96 17.96 7.22 4.20
N ARG A 97 18.44 8.42 3.83
CA ARG A 97 17.58 9.62 3.69
C ARG A 97 16.85 9.72 2.34
N PRO A 98 17.49 9.57 1.17
CA PRO A 98 16.78 9.39 -0.09
C PRO A 98 15.78 8.24 -0.07
N GLY A 99 16.12 7.17 0.65
CA GLY A 99 15.21 6.04 0.81
C GLY A 99 13.99 6.30 1.66
N LEU A 100 14.15 7.09 2.72
CA LEU A 100 13.02 7.61 3.47
C LEU A 100 12.04 8.36 2.54
N LEU A 101 12.54 9.28 1.71
CA LEU A 101 11.70 10.01 0.77
C LEU A 101 10.99 9.06 -0.21
N LEU A 102 11.73 8.16 -0.84
CA LEU A 102 11.18 7.25 -1.86
C LEU A 102 10.09 6.33 -1.29
N CYS A 103 10.34 5.70 -0.14
CA CYS A 103 9.35 4.84 0.53
C CYS A 103 8.12 5.65 0.98
N SER A 104 8.33 6.88 1.47
CA SER A 104 7.23 7.76 1.90
C SER A 104 6.35 8.19 0.73
N THR A 105 6.95 8.61 -0.39
CA THR A 105 6.23 8.95 -1.61
C THR A 105 5.52 7.73 -2.19
N ALA A 106 6.15 6.56 -2.19
CA ALA A 106 5.51 5.31 -2.60
C ALA A 106 4.29 4.99 -1.73
N ALA A 107 4.38 5.13 -0.40
CA ALA A 107 3.25 4.91 0.50
C ALA A 107 2.10 5.88 0.25
N LEU A 108 2.38 7.18 0.08
CA LEU A 108 1.35 8.17 -0.29
C LEU A 108 0.68 7.82 -1.63
N PHE A 109 1.47 7.41 -2.63
CA PHE A 109 0.96 7.03 -3.93
C PHE A 109 0.11 5.74 -3.87
N ILE A 110 0.50 4.76 -3.06
CA ILE A 110 -0.29 3.56 -2.77
C ILE A 110 -1.63 3.95 -2.15
N GLY A 111 -1.67 4.88 -1.19
CA GLY A 111 -2.92 5.39 -0.61
C GLY A 111 -3.86 5.98 -1.66
N ALA A 112 -3.33 6.75 -2.62
CA ALA A 112 -4.10 7.31 -3.72
C ALA A 112 -4.58 6.23 -4.72
N LEU A 113 -3.74 5.25 -5.05
CA LEU A 113 -4.11 4.12 -5.90
C LEU A 113 -5.17 3.24 -5.24
N ALA A 114 -5.11 3.04 -3.92
CA ALA A 114 -6.11 2.28 -3.18
C ALA A 114 -7.49 2.94 -3.27
N PHE A 115 -7.57 4.28 -3.21
CA PHE A 115 -8.81 5.00 -3.48
C PHE A 115 -9.34 4.74 -4.90
N ARG A 116 -8.46 4.77 -5.91
CA ARG A 116 -8.84 4.43 -7.29
C ARG A 116 -9.29 2.97 -7.43
N ALA A 117 -8.62 2.04 -6.75
CA ALA A 117 -8.95 0.62 -6.75
C ALA A 117 -10.35 0.36 -6.17
N ILE A 118 -10.75 1.07 -5.12
CA ILE A 118 -12.13 1.02 -4.59
C ILE A 118 -13.14 1.47 -5.66
N VAL A 119 -12.91 2.64 -6.27
CA VAL A 119 -13.84 3.18 -7.28
C VAL A 119 -14.03 2.23 -8.46
N THR A 120 -12.96 1.56 -8.91
CA THR A 120 -13.03 0.58 -10.02
C THR A 120 -13.45 -0.83 -9.59
N GLY A 121 -13.40 -1.12 -8.28
CA GLY A 121 -13.72 -2.43 -7.71
C GLY A 121 -15.22 -2.67 -7.60
N GLY A 122 -15.96 -1.63 -7.19
CA GLY A 122 -17.38 -1.74 -6.84
C GLY A 122 -17.58 -1.98 -5.36
#